data_AF-A0A0R3U240-F1
#
_entry.id   AF-A0A0R3U240-F1
#
_cell.length_a   1.000
_cell.length_b   1.000
_cell.length_c   1.000
_cell.angle_alpha   90.00
_cell.angle_beta   90.00
_cell.angle_gamma   90.00
#
_symmetry.space_group_name_H-M   'P 1'
#
loop_
_entity.id
_entity.type
_entity.pdbx_description
1 polymer ?
#
loop_
_entity_poly.entity_id
_entity_poly.type
_entity_poly.pdbx_seq_one_letter_code
_entity_poly.pdbx_strand_id
1 'polypeptide(L)'
;MMSIDDYIESRYDWSDIEEARQVHSIKARSDFRAFTKRVQKQANNAILDHLWSVDGFPLSAFLSRVGLVPKFTSSRQESTFKLIEEALHKLNGDLTNGRKTTLTEKAGCLSTLCKLAATEEMDREFSDWMRYNSARLNGAVSTCLILECQDVAQEACFALAYLARKFHFLMKPGIGNVFESLMHLMDRAMSPRQRNFDAFWEAKRRHEDGQVYKILRTTFHPPPPRYCYSEIYYRLVGVIYYTVADLLYNIPHPDLINFFVSRISRHHDLTRQLFFQILDAVVINLSEMQEEAQNFDTLSTDDPQDEMYNENLWRQLPILLYINVLKTSNETYIVDSEVPDTILNILGSKLTRMNPFFDEKILQMLDNHLTNAKTVNEAIGWLSHFLPFLSNTGTPKL
;
A
#
# COMPACT_ATOMS: atom_id res chain seq x y z
N MET A 1 19.87 28.67 56.32
CA MET A 1 18.91 28.41 55.23
C MET A 1 19.23 27.02 54.72
N MET A 2 18.35 26.04 54.93
CA MET A 2 18.49 24.72 54.29
C MET A 2 18.28 24.88 52.79
N SER A 3 19.07 24.17 51.98
CA SER A 3 18.83 24.03 50.54
C SER A 3 17.47 23.35 50.31
N ILE A 4 16.80 23.64 49.19
CA ILE A 4 15.58 22.92 48.77
C ILE A 4 15.86 21.41 48.68
N ASP A 5 17.07 21.04 48.27
CA ASP A 5 17.50 19.65 48.17
C ASP A 5 17.68 19.02 49.57
N ASP A 6 18.28 19.74 50.53
CA ASP A 6 18.41 19.29 51.93
C ASP A 6 17.05 19.15 52.63
N TYR A 7 16.06 19.97 52.24
CA TYR A 7 14.71 19.93 52.78
C TYR A 7 13.92 18.71 52.26
N ILE A 8 14.13 18.34 51.01
CA ILE A 8 13.53 17.14 50.40
C ILE A 8 14.16 15.86 51.00
N GLU A 9 15.48 15.84 51.20
CA GLU A 9 16.20 14.73 51.83
C GLU A 9 15.83 14.48 53.30
N SER A 10 15.46 15.53 54.04
CA SER A 10 15.12 15.40 55.47
C SER A 10 13.70 14.89 55.77
N ARG A 11 12.80 14.87 54.77
CA ARG A 11 11.36 14.65 54.98
C ARG A 11 10.74 13.52 54.18
N TYR A 12 11.38 13.08 53.11
CA TYR A 12 10.87 12.03 52.26
C TYR A 12 11.84 10.86 52.24
N ASP A 13 11.32 9.67 52.51
CA ASP A 13 12.07 8.45 52.28
C ASP A 13 12.30 8.32 50.76
N TRP A 14 13.56 8.24 50.35
CA TRP A 14 13.93 8.07 48.94
C TRP A 14 13.31 6.81 48.34
N SER A 15 12.98 5.81 49.17
CA SER A 15 12.22 4.62 48.78
C SER A 15 10.82 4.97 48.26
N ASP A 16 10.09 5.87 48.94
CA ASP A 16 8.73 6.27 48.56
C ASP A 16 8.72 7.10 47.27
N ILE A 17 9.74 7.93 47.06
CA ILE A 17 9.92 8.71 45.83
C ILE A 17 10.19 7.79 44.64
N GLU A 18 11.03 6.76 44.82
CA GLU A 18 11.35 5.82 43.76
C GLU A 18 10.17 4.88 43.44
N GLU A 19 9.42 4.44 44.45
CA GLU A 19 8.16 3.72 44.26
C GLU A 19 7.13 4.58 43.51
N ALA A 20 6.96 5.85 43.89
CA ALA A 20 6.07 6.77 43.18
C ALA A 20 6.50 7.00 41.73
N ARG A 21 7.81 7.07 41.44
CA ARG A 21 8.35 7.15 40.07
C ARG A 21 8.07 5.89 39.27
N GLN A 22 8.23 4.70 39.87
CA GLN A 22 7.94 3.43 39.22
C GLN A 22 6.45 3.30 38.90
N VAL A 23 5.59 3.60 39.87
CA VAL A 23 4.12 3.61 39.68
C VAL A 23 3.72 4.60 38.60
N HIS A 24 4.28 5.82 38.62
CA HIS A 24 4.02 6.82 37.59
C HIS A 24 4.51 6.38 36.21
N SER A 25 5.70 5.78 36.12
CA SER A 25 6.26 5.25 34.86
C SER A 25 5.41 4.12 34.30
N ILE A 26 4.95 3.18 35.15
CA ILE A 26 4.05 2.10 34.74
C ILE A 26 2.72 2.66 34.26
N LYS A 27 2.13 3.62 34.99
CA LYS A 27 0.89 4.28 34.60
C LYS A 27 1.04 5.04 33.29
N ALA A 28 2.07 5.87 33.15
CA ALA A 28 2.35 6.62 31.92
C ALA A 28 2.57 5.70 30.71
N ARG A 29 3.27 4.56 30.90
CA ARG A 29 3.42 3.53 29.85
C ARG A 29 2.08 2.88 29.49
N SER A 30 1.23 2.61 30.48
CA SER A 30 -0.12 2.08 30.25
C SER A 30 -0.99 3.07 29.47
N ASP A 31 -0.99 4.34 29.89
CA ASP A 31 -1.74 5.42 29.26
C ASP A 31 -1.25 5.67 27.82
N PHE A 32 0.07 5.67 27.61
CA PHE A 32 0.66 5.77 26.27
C PHE A 32 0.27 4.59 25.39
N ARG A 33 0.33 3.35 25.90
CA ARG A 33 -0.13 2.16 25.14
C ARG A 33 -1.60 2.24 24.78
N ALA A 34 -2.46 2.69 25.70
CA ALA A 34 -3.88 2.87 25.45
C ALA A 34 -4.13 3.96 24.39
N PHE A 35 -3.38 5.06 24.45
CA PHE A 35 -3.40 6.12 23.44
C PHE A 35 -2.96 5.60 22.06
N THR A 36 -1.84 4.90 21.97
CA THR A 36 -1.34 4.33 20.71
C THR A 36 -2.33 3.35 20.10
N LYS A 37 -2.94 2.47 20.91
CA LYS A 37 -3.99 1.54 20.44
C LYS A 37 -5.21 2.28 19.89
N ARG A 38 -5.60 3.39 20.52
CA ARG A 38 -6.71 4.23 20.04
C ARG A 38 -6.39 4.84 18.68
N VAL A 39 -5.19 5.43 18.54
CA VAL A 39 -4.73 6.02 17.27
C VAL A 39 -4.61 4.95 16.19
N GLN A 40 -4.08 3.77 16.50
CA GLN A 40 -4.01 2.65 15.56
C GLN A 40 -5.40 2.25 15.08
N LYS A 41 -6.37 2.10 15.99
CA LYS A 41 -7.74 1.75 15.63
C LYS A 41 -8.41 2.81 14.74
N GLN A 42 -8.15 4.09 14.99
CA GLN A 42 -8.65 5.20 14.16
C GLN A 42 -7.99 5.25 12.79
N ALA A 43 -6.71 4.87 12.72
CA ALA A 43 -5.92 4.86 11.50
C ALA A 43 -6.11 3.58 10.67
N ASN A 44 -6.81 2.58 11.18
CA ASN A 44 -6.93 1.30 10.49
C ASN A 44 -8.00 1.35 9.38
N ASN A 45 -7.92 0.42 8.44
CA ASN A 45 -8.96 0.23 7.42
C ASN A 45 -9.15 -1.26 7.11
N ALA A 46 -10.24 -1.55 6.39
CA ALA A 46 -10.67 -2.90 6.08
C ALA A 46 -9.62 -3.71 5.32
N ILE A 47 -8.90 -3.10 4.37
CA ILE A 47 -7.85 -3.81 3.62
C ILE A 47 -6.70 -4.17 4.57
N LEU A 48 -6.19 -3.21 5.34
CA LEU A 48 -5.05 -3.41 6.23
C LEU A 48 -5.33 -4.47 7.31
N ASP A 49 -6.58 -4.57 7.79
CA ASP A 49 -7.01 -5.58 8.75
C ASP A 49 -6.86 -7.03 8.25
N HIS A 50 -6.97 -7.23 6.94
CA HIS A 50 -6.85 -8.55 6.31
C HIS A 50 -5.41 -8.89 5.90
N LEU A 51 -4.46 -7.96 6.05
CA LEU A 51 -3.06 -8.19 5.68
C LEU A 51 -2.25 -8.79 6.82
N TRP A 52 -1.38 -9.72 6.44
CA TRP A 52 -0.45 -10.34 7.38
C TRP A 52 0.80 -9.49 7.57
N SER A 53 1.48 -9.70 8.71
CA SER A 53 2.76 -9.04 8.93
C SER A 53 3.82 -9.61 7.99
N VAL A 54 4.31 -8.76 7.09
CA VAL A 54 5.45 -9.10 6.23
C VAL A 54 6.74 -8.81 7.00
N ASP A 55 7.67 -9.75 6.98
CA ASP A 55 9.05 -9.52 7.43
C ASP A 55 9.22 -9.10 8.90
N GLY A 56 8.24 -9.44 9.75
CA GLY A 56 8.23 -9.04 11.15
C GLY A 56 8.02 -7.55 11.38
N PHE A 57 7.69 -6.76 10.33
CA PHE A 57 7.29 -5.37 10.48
C PHE A 57 5.78 -5.30 10.81
N PRO A 58 5.41 -4.93 12.05
CA PRO A 58 4.02 -5.04 12.48
C PRO A 58 3.19 -3.89 11.91
N LEU A 59 1.95 -4.20 11.48
CA LEU A 59 0.96 -3.21 11.04
C LEU A 59 0.77 -2.10 12.08
N SER A 60 0.81 -2.45 13.36
CA SER A 60 0.70 -1.49 14.47
C SER A 60 1.76 -0.39 14.42
N ALA A 61 2.99 -0.70 13.97
CA ALA A 61 4.06 0.30 13.84
C ALA A 61 3.82 1.24 12.64
N PHE A 62 3.30 0.70 11.53
CA PHE A 62 2.89 1.48 10.37
C PHE A 62 1.76 2.45 10.75
N LEU A 63 0.68 1.94 11.34
CA LEU A 63 -0.49 2.73 11.75
C LEU A 63 -0.16 3.81 12.79
N SER A 64 0.70 3.51 13.76
CA SER A 64 1.16 4.52 14.72
C SER A 64 1.91 5.66 14.06
N ARG A 65 2.73 5.38 13.03
CA ARG A 65 3.50 6.41 12.35
C ARG A 65 2.63 7.29 11.47
N VAL A 66 1.66 6.70 10.77
CA VAL A 66 0.71 7.43 9.93
C VAL A 66 -0.30 8.21 10.79
N GLY A 67 -0.74 7.67 11.93
CA GLY A 67 -1.72 8.33 12.79
C GLY A 67 -1.15 9.44 13.70
N LEU A 68 0.16 9.47 13.94
CA LEU A 68 0.83 10.44 14.83
C LEU A 68 1.62 11.49 14.05
N VAL A 69 0.92 12.30 13.25
CA VAL A 69 1.52 13.45 12.58
C VAL A 69 1.34 14.71 13.45
N PRO A 70 2.42 15.38 13.87
CA PRO A 70 2.31 16.59 14.67
C PRO A 70 1.76 17.75 13.85
N LYS A 71 1.06 18.69 14.50
CA LYS A 71 0.63 19.93 13.85
C LYS A 71 1.83 20.80 13.49
N PHE A 72 1.71 21.58 12.42
CA PHE A 72 2.73 22.53 12.02
C PHE A 72 2.74 23.71 13.01
N THR A 73 3.87 23.91 13.68
CA THR A 73 4.07 25.05 14.59
C THR A 73 5.16 25.94 14.02
N SER A 74 4.78 27.08 13.46
CA SER A 74 5.72 28.12 13.04
C SER A 74 5.42 29.41 13.80
N SER A 75 6.47 30.09 14.27
CA SER A 75 6.37 31.42 14.85
C SER A 75 6.24 32.52 13.78
N ARG A 76 6.35 32.17 12.49
CA ARG A 76 6.25 33.08 11.36
C ARG A 76 4.99 32.76 10.56
N GLN A 77 4.22 33.79 10.25
CA GLN A 77 3.04 33.71 9.39
C GLN A 77 3.49 33.61 7.93
N GLU A 78 3.76 32.39 7.48
CA GLU A 78 4.12 32.08 6.10
C GLU A 78 2.90 31.49 5.38
N SER A 79 2.68 31.89 4.13
CA SER A 79 1.57 31.37 3.32
C SER A 79 1.77 29.89 3.01
N THR A 80 0.73 29.07 3.19
CA THR A 80 0.73 27.61 2.96
C THR A 80 1.25 27.25 1.57
N PHE A 81 0.81 27.98 0.54
CA PHE A 81 1.26 27.82 -0.84
C PHE A 81 2.78 27.90 -1.01
N LYS A 82 3.43 28.90 -0.40
CA LYS A 82 4.90 29.06 -0.48
C LYS A 82 5.64 27.90 0.18
N LEU A 83 5.12 27.43 1.32
CA LEU A 83 5.70 26.29 2.05
C LEU A 83 5.60 24.99 1.23
N ILE A 84 4.48 24.77 0.56
CA ILE A 84 4.30 23.61 -0.34
C ILE A 84 5.27 23.71 -1.53
N GLU A 85 5.31 24.85 -2.22
CA GLU A 85 6.18 25.06 -3.38
C GLU A 85 7.66 24.89 -3.03
N GLU A 86 8.11 25.46 -1.90
CA GLU A 86 9.48 25.30 -1.43
C GLU A 86 9.82 23.83 -1.11
N ALA A 87 8.88 23.10 -0.48
CA ALA A 87 9.05 21.69 -0.21
C ALA A 87 9.18 20.88 -1.51
N LEU A 88 8.34 21.16 -2.52
CA LEU A 88 8.38 20.46 -3.81
C LEU A 88 9.67 20.72 -4.58
N HIS A 89 10.16 21.96 -4.62
CA HIS A 89 11.44 22.29 -5.25
C HIS A 89 12.60 21.50 -4.62
N LYS A 90 12.60 21.41 -3.28
CA LYS A 90 13.62 20.63 -2.55
C LYS A 90 13.51 19.14 -2.82
N LEU A 91 12.30 18.58 -2.95
CA LEU A 91 12.08 17.17 -3.27
C LEU A 91 12.58 16.81 -4.68
N ASN A 92 12.27 17.65 -5.67
CA ASN A 92 12.74 17.47 -7.05
C ASN A 92 14.25 17.63 -7.20
N GLY A 93 14.93 18.19 -6.18
CA GLY A 93 16.37 18.40 -6.21
C GLY A 93 16.78 19.59 -7.08
N ASP A 94 15.86 20.54 -7.29
CA ASP A 94 16.19 21.81 -7.93
C ASP A 94 17.25 22.53 -7.11
N LEU A 95 18.28 23.06 -7.77
CA LEU A 95 19.38 23.75 -7.12
C LEU A 95 18.89 25.07 -6.50
N THR A 96 18.37 25.02 -5.28
CA THR A 96 18.22 26.23 -4.46
C THR A 96 19.62 26.69 -4.08
N ASN A 97 20.11 27.76 -4.73
CA ASN A 97 21.42 28.38 -4.50
C ASN A 97 22.66 27.53 -4.89
N GLY A 98 22.55 26.66 -5.91
CA GLY A 98 23.71 25.91 -6.43
C GLY A 98 24.18 24.73 -5.57
N ARG A 99 23.45 24.39 -4.49
CA ARG A 99 23.71 23.23 -3.63
C ARG A 99 22.68 22.13 -3.88
N LYS A 100 23.14 20.87 -4.00
CA LYS A 100 22.24 19.71 -4.04
C LYS A 100 21.55 19.55 -2.68
N THR A 101 20.23 19.40 -2.69
CA THR A 101 19.42 19.09 -1.50
C THR A 101 19.93 17.82 -0.83
N THR A 102 20.13 17.86 0.48
CA THR A 102 20.55 16.71 1.29
C THR A 102 19.38 15.73 1.50
N LEU A 103 19.69 14.46 1.77
CA LEU A 103 18.66 13.44 2.04
C LEU A 103 17.80 13.78 3.27
N THR A 104 18.43 14.37 4.30
CA THR A 104 17.75 14.84 5.52
C THR A 104 16.78 15.97 5.23
N GLU A 105 17.12 16.89 4.32
CA GLU A 105 16.21 17.97 3.90
C GLU A 105 15.01 17.40 3.13
N LYS A 106 15.22 16.40 2.25
CA LYS A 106 14.11 15.73 1.55
C LYS A 106 13.14 15.05 2.51
N ALA A 107 13.64 14.28 3.47
CA ALA A 107 12.81 13.67 4.52
C ALA A 107 12.09 14.75 5.36
N GLY A 108 12.79 15.85 5.68
CA GLY A 108 12.20 17.00 6.35
C GLY A 108 11.05 17.63 5.56
N CYS A 109 11.19 17.79 4.25
CA CYS A 109 10.15 18.31 3.36
C CYS A 109 8.91 17.41 3.33
N LEU A 110 9.08 16.09 3.22
CA LEU A 110 7.98 15.12 3.28
C LEU A 110 7.22 15.21 4.61
N SER A 111 7.97 15.29 5.72
CA SER A 111 7.39 15.49 7.04
C SER A 111 6.64 16.82 7.14
N THR A 112 7.21 17.91 6.62
CA THR A 112 6.55 19.23 6.61
C THR A 112 5.23 19.20 5.86
N LEU A 113 5.17 18.58 4.67
CA LEU A 113 3.92 18.44 3.92
C LEU A 113 2.84 17.73 4.76
N CYS A 114 3.19 16.66 5.47
CA CYS A 114 2.25 15.98 6.36
C CYS A 114 1.79 16.89 7.52
N LYS A 115 2.69 17.66 8.12
CA LYS A 115 2.35 18.60 9.21
C LYS A 115 1.42 19.71 8.74
N LEU A 116 1.62 20.22 7.53
CA LEU A 116 0.74 21.23 6.92
C LEU A 116 -0.67 20.64 6.75
N ALA A 117 -0.79 19.43 6.19
CA ALA A 117 -2.06 18.72 6.05
C ALA A 117 -2.67 18.26 7.40
N ALA A 118 -1.91 18.25 8.49
CA ALA A 118 -2.42 17.99 9.84
C ALA A 118 -2.98 19.25 10.54
N THR A 119 -2.74 20.43 9.97
CA THR A 119 -3.07 21.72 10.58
C THR A 119 -4.38 22.25 10.01
N GLU A 120 -5.46 22.21 10.81
CA GLU A 120 -6.83 22.57 10.40
C GLU A 120 -6.93 23.94 9.69
N GLU A 121 -6.15 24.93 10.14
CA GLU A 121 -6.14 26.28 9.54
C GLU A 121 -5.58 26.29 8.10
N MET A 122 -4.67 25.37 7.78
CA MET A 122 -3.98 25.28 6.49
C MET A 122 -4.59 24.23 5.55
N ASP A 123 -5.46 23.37 6.08
CA ASP A 123 -6.04 22.23 5.37
C ASP A 123 -6.86 22.66 4.14
N ARG A 124 -7.63 23.74 4.26
CA ARG A 124 -8.42 24.29 3.15
C ARG A 124 -7.54 24.81 2.03
N GLU A 125 -6.52 25.61 2.35
CA GLU A 125 -5.58 26.15 1.35
C GLU A 125 -4.80 25.02 0.65
N PHE A 126 -4.43 23.97 1.40
CA PHE A 126 -3.75 22.81 0.82
C PHE A 126 -4.71 22.02 -0.08
N SER A 127 -5.94 21.79 0.34
CA SER A 127 -6.96 21.12 -0.48
C SER A 127 -7.19 21.86 -1.81
N ASP A 128 -7.30 23.19 -1.76
CA ASP A 128 -7.43 24.03 -2.96
C ASP A 128 -6.19 23.94 -3.87
N TRP A 129 -4.98 23.91 -3.28
CA TRP A 129 -3.76 23.70 -4.06
C TRP A 129 -3.71 22.32 -4.72
N MET A 130 -4.16 21.26 -4.01
CA MET A 130 -4.16 19.87 -4.46
C MET A 130 -5.03 19.65 -5.69
N ARG A 131 -6.18 20.34 -5.79
CA ARG A 131 -7.09 20.26 -6.95
C ARG A 131 -6.37 20.50 -8.28
N TYR A 132 -5.40 21.41 -8.31
CA TYR A 132 -4.68 21.77 -9.53
C TYR A 132 -3.27 21.15 -9.65
N ASN A 133 -2.66 20.74 -8.54
CA ASN A 133 -1.24 20.37 -8.49
C ASN A 133 -0.94 18.96 -7.95
N SER A 134 -1.95 18.13 -7.69
CA SER A 134 -1.77 16.78 -7.16
C SER A 134 -0.86 15.90 -8.01
N ALA A 135 -0.94 15.98 -9.34
CA ALA A 135 -0.03 15.25 -10.24
C ALA A 135 1.44 15.66 -10.06
N ARG A 136 1.69 16.95 -9.79
CA ARG A 136 3.03 17.48 -9.55
C ARG A 136 3.57 17.03 -8.19
N LEU A 137 2.73 17.02 -7.15
CA LEU A 137 3.08 16.45 -5.85
C LEU A 137 3.42 14.96 -5.96
N ASN A 138 2.54 14.18 -6.58
CA ASN A 138 2.72 12.75 -6.77
C ASN A 138 4.00 12.44 -7.57
N GLY A 139 4.27 13.22 -8.62
CA GLY A 139 5.53 13.15 -9.37
C GLY A 139 6.75 13.40 -8.49
N ALA A 140 6.75 14.50 -7.71
CA ALA A 140 7.86 14.85 -6.82
C ALA A 140 8.12 13.78 -5.76
N VAL A 141 7.06 13.26 -5.12
CA VAL A 141 7.20 12.20 -4.12
C VAL A 141 7.68 10.88 -4.75
N SER A 142 7.26 10.57 -5.99
CA SER A 142 7.75 9.40 -6.73
C SER A 142 9.26 9.44 -6.93
N THR A 143 9.86 10.61 -7.17
CA THR A 143 11.32 10.76 -7.29
C THR A 143 12.09 10.43 -6.00
N CYS A 144 11.40 10.39 -4.86
CA CYS A 144 11.99 10.07 -3.56
C CYS A 144 11.97 8.56 -3.24
N LEU A 145 11.27 7.75 -4.04
CA LEU A 145 11.14 6.30 -3.88
C LEU A 145 12.37 5.55 -4.45
N ILE A 146 13.53 5.81 -3.88
CA ILE A 146 14.83 5.29 -4.33
C ILE A 146 15.38 4.31 -3.27
N LEU A 147 15.78 3.11 -3.71
CA LEU A 147 16.25 2.03 -2.82
C LEU A 147 17.51 2.43 -2.03
N GLU A 148 18.41 3.14 -2.70
CA GLU A 148 19.68 3.62 -2.16
C GLU A 148 19.48 4.62 -1.00
N CYS A 149 18.30 5.23 -0.89
CA CYS A 149 17.94 6.22 0.13
C CYS A 149 16.77 5.72 1.00
N GLN A 150 16.97 4.59 1.70
CA GLN A 150 15.91 3.88 2.43
C GLN A 150 15.10 4.78 3.39
N ASP A 151 15.75 5.67 4.14
CA ASP A 151 15.06 6.55 5.10
C ASP A 151 14.13 7.53 4.39
N VAL A 152 14.56 8.08 3.25
CA VAL A 152 13.75 9.00 2.44
C VAL A 152 12.60 8.23 1.78
N ALA A 153 12.85 7.02 1.30
CA ALA A 153 11.81 6.18 0.72
C ALA A 153 10.74 5.76 1.75
N GLN A 154 11.16 5.44 2.99
CA GLN A 154 10.22 5.16 4.09
C GLN A 154 9.38 6.38 4.46
N GLU A 155 10.01 7.55 4.61
CA GLU A 155 9.27 8.78 4.93
C GLU A 155 8.35 9.19 3.77
N ALA A 156 8.73 8.92 2.52
CA ALA A 156 7.87 9.13 1.35
C ALA A 156 6.65 8.21 1.39
N CYS A 157 6.82 6.94 1.77
CA CYS A 157 5.72 6.00 1.94
C CYS A 157 4.75 6.46 3.04
N PHE A 158 5.26 6.89 4.20
CA PHE A 158 4.41 7.44 5.27
C PHE A 158 3.69 8.72 4.85
N ALA A 159 4.36 9.59 4.10
CA ALA A 159 3.76 10.80 3.57
C ALA A 159 2.64 10.48 2.57
N LEU A 160 2.86 9.54 1.65
CA LEU A 160 1.84 9.09 0.70
C LEU A 160 0.62 8.53 1.42
N ALA A 161 0.82 7.62 2.37
CA ALA A 161 -0.26 7.03 3.16
C ALA A 161 -1.06 8.12 3.90
N TYR A 162 -0.37 9.04 4.59
CA TYR A 162 -1.02 10.11 5.33
C TYR A 162 -1.79 11.08 4.42
N LEU A 163 -1.17 11.53 3.35
CA LEU A 163 -1.78 12.48 2.42
C LEU A 163 -2.98 11.84 1.70
N ALA A 164 -2.91 10.56 1.34
CA ALA A 164 -4.02 9.87 0.69
C ALA A 164 -5.24 9.75 1.60
N ARG A 165 -5.02 9.50 2.91
CA ARG A 165 -6.09 9.50 3.92
C ARG A 165 -6.71 10.87 4.17
N LYS A 166 -6.01 11.95 3.82
CA LYS A 166 -6.49 13.32 4.00
C LYS A 166 -7.20 13.84 2.76
N PHE A 167 -6.63 13.58 1.59
CA PHE A 167 -7.05 14.20 0.34
C PHE A 167 -7.80 13.24 -0.60
N HIS A 168 -7.82 11.93 -0.30
CA HIS A 168 -8.56 10.91 -1.04
C HIS A 168 -8.43 11.06 -2.56
N PHE A 169 -9.54 11.25 -3.26
CA PHE A 169 -9.56 11.37 -4.72
C PHE A 169 -8.83 12.59 -5.29
N LEU A 170 -8.60 13.65 -4.50
CA LEU A 170 -7.76 14.78 -4.94
C LEU A 170 -6.33 14.33 -5.24
N MET A 171 -5.86 13.21 -4.65
CA MET A 171 -4.57 12.60 -4.98
C MET A 171 -4.59 11.69 -6.19
N LYS A 172 -5.73 11.41 -6.83
CA LYS A 172 -5.80 10.51 -7.99
C LYS A 172 -4.91 10.95 -9.17
N PRO A 173 -4.83 12.24 -9.56
CA PRO A 173 -4.03 12.63 -10.72
C PRO A 173 -2.55 12.27 -10.54
N GLY A 174 -1.97 11.53 -11.47
CA GLY A 174 -0.57 11.10 -11.42
C GLY A 174 -0.25 9.99 -10.41
N ILE A 175 -1.23 9.43 -9.69
CA ILE A 175 -1.00 8.36 -8.70
C ILE A 175 -0.48 7.06 -9.34
N GLY A 176 -0.78 6.82 -10.61
CA GLY A 176 -0.25 5.65 -11.35
C GLY A 176 1.27 5.59 -11.35
N ASN A 177 1.94 6.74 -11.46
CA ASN A 177 3.41 6.83 -11.40
C ASN A 177 3.95 6.49 -10.01
N VAL A 178 3.20 6.86 -8.95
CA VAL A 178 3.52 6.51 -7.57
C VAL A 178 3.41 5.01 -7.37
N PHE A 179 2.32 4.39 -7.84
CA PHE A 179 2.14 2.94 -7.78
C PHE A 179 3.23 2.21 -8.54
N GLU A 180 3.54 2.61 -9.77
CA GLU A 180 4.63 2.00 -10.55
C GLU A 180 5.98 2.12 -9.82
N SER A 181 6.27 3.28 -9.23
CA SER A 181 7.48 3.51 -8.45
C SER A 181 7.54 2.66 -7.18
N LEU A 182 6.43 2.54 -6.44
CA LEU A 182 6.33 1.68 -5.24
C LEU A 182 6.49 0.20 -5.60
N MET A 183 5.85 -0.25 -6.68
CA MET A 183 5.93 -1.64 -7.12
C MET A 183 7.35 -2.00 -7.57
N HIS A 184 8.02 -1.11 -8.33
CA HIS A 184 9.42 -1.28 -8.70
C HIS A 184 10.36 -1.22 -7.49
N LEU A 185 10.10 -0.32 -6.54
CA LEU A 185 10.91 -0.24 -5.32
C LEU A 185 10.79 -1.53 -4.49
N MET A 186 9.57 -2.07 -4.34
CA MET A 186 9.35 -3.35 -3.65
C MET A 186 10.10 -4.48 -4.34
N ASP A 187 10.01 -4.56 -5.67
CA ASP A 187 10.69 -5.60 -6.45
C ASP A 187 12.22 -5.51 -6.32
N ARG A 188 12.78 -4.30 -6.39
CA ARG A 188 14.22 -4.09 -6.18
C ARG A 188 14.64 -4.42 -4.75
N ALA A 189 13.84 -4.06 -3.75
CA ALA A 189 14.08 -4.39 -2.34
C ALA A 189 14.01 -5.91 -2.08
N MET A 190 13.17 -6.64 -2.82
CA MET A 190 13.00 -8.09 -2.73
C MET A 190 14.02 -8.89 -3.55
N SER A 191 14.70 -8.26 -4.52
CA SER A 191 15.66 -8.92 -5.42
C SER A 191 16.73 -9.78 -4.70
N PRO A 192 17.35 -9.36 -3.58
CA PRO A 192 18.30 -10.21 -2.86
C PRO A 192 17.68 -11.52 -2.36
N ARG A 193 16.41 -11.49 -1.91
CA ARG A 193 15.71 -12.72 -1.49
C ARG A 193 15.31 -13.58 -2.66
N GLN A 194 14.82 -12.96 -3.73
CA GLN A 194 14.45 -13.69 -4.94
C GLN A 194 15.63 -14.52 -5.44
N ARG A 195 16.83 -13.95 -5.52
CA ARG A 195 18.04 -14.68 -5.95
C ARG A 195 18.34 -15.90 -5.08
N ASN A 196 18.11 -15.82 -3.77
CA ASN A 196 18.32 -16.94 -2.86
C ASN A 196 17.23 -18.00 -2.99
N PHE A 197 15.99 -17.57 -3.17
CA PHE A 197 14.86 -18.45 -3.47
C PHE A 197 15.08 -19.22 -4.78
N ASP A 198 15.49 -18.52 -5.83
CA ASP A 198 15.81 -19.13 -7.13
C ASP A 198 16.96 -20.13 -6.99
N ALA A 199 18.04 -19.76 -6.28
CA ALA A 199 19.17 -20.65 -6.03
C ALA A 199 18.77 -21.90 -5.25
N PHE A 200 17.88 -21.77 -4.26
CA PHE A 200 17.34 -22.90 -3.52
C PHE A 200 16.55 -23.85 -4.43
N TRP A 201 15.61 -23.33 -5.21
CA TRP A 201 14.75 -24.13 -6.08
C TRP A 201 15.51 -24.75 -7.24
N GLU A 202 16.52 -24.06 -7.77
CA GLU A 202 17.42 -24.62 -8.77
C GLU A 202 18.28 -25.76 -8.18
N ALA A 203 18.81 -25.60 -6.97
CA ALA A 203 19.53 -26.66 -6.28
C ALA A 203 18.63 -27.86 -5.95
N LYS A 204 17.39 -27.61 -5.54
CA LYS A 204 16.39 -28.64 -5.26
C LYS A 204 16.05 -29.43 -6.53
N ARG A 205 15.78 -28.77 -7.66
CA ARG A 205 15.53 -29.41 -8.95
C ARG A 205 16.72 -30.28 -9.39
N ARG A 206 17.95 -29.75 -9.34
CA ARG A 206 19.16 -30.54 -9.65
C ARG A 206 19.31 -31.75 -8.73
N HIS A 207 18.94 -31.62 -7.47
CA HIS A 207 18.97 -32.72 -6.53
C HIS A 207 17.94 -33.79 -6.89
N GLU A 208 16.69 -33.40 -7.15
CA GLU A 208 15.61 -34.30 -7.58
C GLU A 208 15.98 -35.03 -8.88
N ASP A 209 16.50 -34.31 -9.88
CA ASP A 209 17.01 -34.90 -11.12
C ASP A 209 18.11 -35.94 -10.84
N GLY A 210 19.03 -35.62 -9.93
CA GLY A 210 20.10 -36.52 -9.51
C GLY A 210 19.63 -37.76 -8.73
N GLN A 211 18.47 -37.69 -8.07
CA GLN A 211 17.86 -38.82 -7.35
C GLN A 211 17.20 -39.82 -8.29
N VAL A 212 16.64 -39.37 -9.42
CA VAL A 212 16.01 -40.25 -10.43
C VAL A 212 16.99 -41.31 -10.95
N TYR A 213 18.29 -41.00 -10.99
CA TYR A 213 19.33 -41.89 -11.50
C TYR A 213 20.10 -42.69 -10.42
N LYS A 214 19.82 -42.50 -9.13
CA LYS A 214 20.60 -43.10 -8.03
C LYS A 214 19.76 -44.09 -7.21
N ILE A 215 20.34 -45.29 -6.97
CA ILE A 215 19.76 -46.33 -6.11
C ILE A 215 19.80 -45.92 -4.61
N LEU A 216 20.75 -45.07 -4.23
CA LEU A 216 20.91 -44.56 -2.86
C LEU A 216 20.50 -43.09 -2.77
N ARG A 217 19.51 -42.80 -1.91
CA ARG A 217 19.04 -41.44 -1.68
C ARG A 217 20.04 -40.63 -0.87
N THR A 218 20.66 -39.63 -1.48
CA THR A 218 21.48 -38.64 -0.77
C THR A 218 20.60 -37.60 -0.07
N THR A 219 21.03 -37.07 1.08
CA THR A 219 20.29 -35.97 1.75
C THR A 219 20.45 -34.67 0.97
N PHE A 220 19.38 -33.90 0.78
CA PHE A 220 19.45 -32.57 0.17
C PHE A 220 20.07 -31.57 1.15
N HIS A 221 21.08 -30.84 0.69
CA HIS A 221 21.66 -29.72 1.42
C HIS A 221 21.41 -28.43 0.64
N PRO A 222 20.60 -27.50 1.18
CA PRO A 222 20.31 -26.25 0.49
C PRO A 222 21.58 -25.38 0.39
N PRO A 223 21.72 -24.59 -0.68
CA PRO A 223 22.83 -23.66 -0.80
C PRO A 223 22.77 -22.63 0.34
N PRO A 224 23.91 -22.22 0.91
CA PRO A 224 23.91 -21.20 1.94
C PRO A 224 23.37 -19.88 1.36
N PRO A 225 22.52 -19.16 2.10
CA PRO A 225 22.03 -17.86 1.67
C PRO A 225 23.22 -16.90 1.46
N ARG A 226 23.21 -16.15 0.36
CA ARG A 226 24.30 -15.24 -0.04
C ARG A 226 24.09 -13.79 0.41
N TYR A 227 23.09 -13.49 1.24
CA TYR A 227 22.81 -12.11 1.65
C TYR A 227 23.66 -11.68 2.86
N CYS A 228 24.10 -10.41 2.86
CA CYS A 228 24.63 -9.78 4.06
C CYS A 228 23.46 -9.32 4.95
N TYR A 229 23.53 -9.53 6.27
CA TYR A 229 22.48 -9.05 7.21
C TYR A 229 22.24 -7.53 7.12
N SER A 230 23.19 -6.77 6.58
CA SER A 230 23.08 -5.33 6.30
C SER A 230 22.26 -4.97 5.06
N GLU A 231 21.95 -5.93 4.19
CA GLU A 231 21.25 -5.70 2.91
C GLU A 231 19.74 -5.86 3.01
N ILE A 232 19.21 -6.16 4.18
CA ILE A 232 17.85 -6.68 4.25
C ILE A 232 16.87 -5.55 4.51
N TYR A 233 16.29 -5.08 3.42
CA TYR A 233 15.23 -4.08 3.33
C TYR A 233 13.91 -4.52 4.00
N TYR A 234 13.92 -5.45 4.97
CA TYR A 234 12.74 -6.01 5.66
C TYR A 234 11.72 -4.93 6.06
N ARG A 235 12.21 -3.89 6.72
CA ARG A 235 11.39 -2.77 7.17
C ARG A 235 10.81 -1.98 5.99
N LEU A 236 11.63 -1.67 4.99
CA LEU A 236 11.19 -0.93 3.80
C LEU A 236 10.15 -1.72 3.01
N VAL A 237 10.34 -3.03 2.84
CA VAL A 237 9.37 -3.94 2.20
C VAL A 237 8.04 -3.89 2.94
N GLY A 238 8.04 -4.07 4.27
CA GLY A 238 6.82 -3.97 5.08
C GLY A 238 6.13 -2.61 4.97
N VAL A 239 6.89 -1.51 4.97
CA VAL A 239 6.34 -0.16 4.79
C VAL A 239 5.70 0.01 3.40
N ILE A 240 6.36 -0.43 2.33
CA ILE A 240 5.82 -0.36 0.97
C ILE A 240 4.55 -1.21 0.85
N TYR A 241 4.58 -2.42 1.38
CA TYR A 241 3.46 -3.36 1.37
C TYR A 241 2.19 -2.75 1.96
N TYR A 242 2.28 -2.19 3.18
CA TYR A 242 1.14 -1.51 3.78
C TYR A 242 0.77 -0.21 3.06
N THR A 243 1.74 0.53 2.52
CA THR A 243 1.47 1.78 1.79
C THR A 243 0.68 1.53 0.52
N VAL A 244 1.05 0.51 -0.28
CA VAL A 244 0.32 0.16 -1.51
C VAL A 244 -1.13 -0.21 -1.18
N ALA A 245 -1.33 -1.04 -0.15
CA ALA A 245 -2.66 -1.42 0.29
C ALA A 245 -3.48 -0.23 0.81
N ASP A 246 -2.87 0.64 1.60
CA ASP A 246 -3.49 1.84 2.14
C ASP A 246 -3.88 2.83 1.04
N LEU A 247 -3.03 2.98 0.00
CA LEU A 247 -3.36 3.81 -1.16
C LEU A 247 -4.55 3.27 -1.95
N LEU A 248 -4.65 1.94 -2.12
CA LEU A 248 -5.80 1.32 -2.80
C LEU A 248 -7.11 1.55 -2.03
N TYR A 249 -7.06 1.54 -0.69
CA TYR A 249 -8.24 1.84 0.14
C TYR A 249 -8.63 3.32 0.11
N ASN A 250 -7.66 4.23 0.27
CA ASN A 250 -7.94 5.67 0.40
C ASN A 250 -8.17 6.38 -0.94
N ILE A 251 -7.78 5.76 -2.05
CA ILE A 251 -8.08 6.20 -3.42
C ILE A 251 -8.81 5.05 -4.14
N PRO A 252 -10.02 4.67 -3.71
CA PRO A 252 -10.72 3.50 -4.21
C PRO A 252 -11.28 3.80 -5.60
N HIS A 253 -10.44 3.61 -6.63
CA HIS A 253 -10.83 3.83 -8.02
C HIS A 253 -10.66 2.54 -8.84
N PRO A 254 -11.70 2.06 -9.56
CA PRO A 254 -11.62 0.81 -10.33
C PRO A 254 -10.42 0.75 -11.29
N ASP A 255 -10.14 1.83 -12.02
CA ASP A 255 -8.98 1.87 -12.92
C ASP A 255 -7.64 1.69 -12.21
N LEU A 256 -7.51 2.19 -10.97
CA LEU A 256 -6.28 2.08 -10.19
C LEU A 256 -6.06 0.64 -9.71
N ILE A 257 -7.13 0.00 -9.24
CA ILE A 257 -7.10 -1.41 -8.83
C ILE A 257 -6.78 -2.28 -10.05
N ASN A 258 -7.43 -2.02 -11.18
CA ASN A 258 -7.17 -2.74 -12.43
C ASN A 258 -5.72 -2.53 -12.93
N PHE A 259 -5.22 -1.29 -12.86
CA PHE A 259 -3.83 -0.96 -13.15
C PHE A 259 -2.87 -1.77 -12.27
N PHE A 260 -3.10 -1.81 -10.96
CA PHE A 260 -2.30 -2.59 -10.01
C PHE A 260 -2.24 -4.07 -10.39
N VAL A 261 -3.38 -4.72 -10.62
CA VAL A 261 -3.42 -6.15 -10.99
C VAL A 261 -2.69 -6.41 -12.30
N SER A 262 -2.89 -5.57 -13.31
CA SER A 262 -2.25 -5.73 -14.63
C SER A 262 -0.71 -5.68 -14.60
N ARG A 263 -0.13 -5.18 -13.52
CA ARG A 263 1.32 -5.03 -13.34
C ARG A 263 1.94 -6.15 -12.49
N ILE A 264 1.14 -6.93 -11.77
CA ILE A 264 1.64 -8.03 -10.91
C ILE A 264 2.52 -8.98 -11.73
N SER A 265 2.14 -9.36 -12.96
CA SER A 265 2.92 -10.32 -13.77
C SER A 265 4.34 -9.86 -14.13
N ARG A 266 4.65 -8.57 -14.00
CA ARG A 266 5.96 -8.00 -14.38
C ARG A 266 7.04 -8.14 -13.30
N HIS A 267 6.68 -8.67 -12.14
CA HIS A 267 7.55 -8.72 -10.97
C HIS A 267 8.00 -10.14 -10.63
N HIS A 268 9.02 -10.25 -9.78
CA HIS A 268 9.54 -11.56 -9.37
C HIS A 268 8.59 -12.30 -8.42
N ASP A 269 8.66 -13.63 -8.36
CA ASP A 269 7.73 -14.53 -7.65
C ASP A 269 7.41 -14.08 -6.22
N LEU A 270 8.43 -13.76 -5.42
CA LEU A 270 8.22 -13.33 -4.02
C LEU A 270 7.53 -11.97 -3.92
N THR A 271 7.88 -11.03 -4.82
CA THR A 271 7.22 -9.73 -4.91
C THR A 271 5.75 -9.90 -5.31
N ARG A 272 5.48 -10.81 -6.26
CA ARG A 272 4.13 -11.12 -6.73
C ARG A 272 3.26 -11.73 -5.65
N GLN A 273 3.80 -12.64 -4.84
CA GLN A 273 3.09 -13.21 -3.71
C GLN A 273 2.57 -12.12 -2.76
N LEU A 274 3.40 -11.11 -2.45
CA LEU A 274 2.98 -9.97 -1.65
C LEU A 274 1.88 -9.14 -2.35
N PHE A 275 2.01 -8.88 -3.65
CA PHE A 275 0.95 -8.15 -4.37
C PHE A 275 -0.37 -8.94 -4.46
N PHE A 276 -0.31 -10.26 -4.58
CA PHE A 276 -1.49 -11.11 -4.54
C PHE A 276 -2.16 -11.12 -3.17
N GLN A 277 -1.41 -11.07 -2.07
CA GLN A 277 -1.99 -10.90 -0.74
C GLN A 277 -2.72 -9.55 -0.59
N ILE A 278 -2.16 -8.47 -1.14
CA ILE A 278 -2.85 -7.18 -1.19
C ILE A 278 -4.13 -7.30 -2.03
N LEU A 279 -4.06 -7.96 -3.19
CA LEU A 279 -5.22 -8.15 -4.05
C LEU A 279 -6.31 -9.00 -3.38
N ASP A 280 -5.95 -10.05 -2.65
CA ASP A 280 -6.89 -10.88 -1.89
C ASP A 280 -7.65 -10.03 -0.86
N ALA A 281 -6.93 -9.22 -0.07
CA ALA A 281 -7.54 -8.28 0.86
C ALA A 281 -8.45 -7.26 0.14
N VAL A 282 -8.06 -6.76 -1.03
CA VAL A 282 -8.91 -5.88 -1.85
C VAL A 282 -10.19 -6.60 -2.30
N VAL A 283 -10.07 -7.83 -2.81
CA VAL A 283 -11.18 -8.61 -3.38
C VAL A 283 -12.21 -8.99 -2.33
N ILE A 284 -11.75 -9.38 -1.14
CA ILE A 284 -12.60 -9.65 0.03
C ILE A 284 -13.42 -8.40 0.40
N ASN A 285 -12.78 -7.22 0.39
CA ASN A 285 -13.36 -5.96 0.86
C ASN A 285 -13.94 -5.07 -0.26
N LEU A 286 -14.16 -5.59 -1.49
CA LEU A 286 -14.64 -4.79 -2.63
C LEU A 286 -15.93 -4.00 -2.36
N SER A 287 -16.85 -4.59 -1.59
CA SER A 287 -18.13 -3.95 -1.27
C SER A 287 -17.92 -2.75 -0.34
N GLU A 288 -17.10 -2.89 0.70
CA GLU A 288 -16.76 -1.78 1.60
C GLU A 288 -15.97 -0.68 0.86
N MET A 289 -15.06 -1.05 -0.04
CA MET A 289 -14.36 -0.07 -0.87
C MET A 289 -15.29 0.71 -1.80
N GLN A 290 -16.32 0.07 -2.34
CA GLN A 290 -17.31 0.74 -3.18
C GLN A 290 -18.12 1.75 -2.36
N GLU A 291 -18.53 1.38 -1.14
CA GLU A 291 -19.23 2.29 -0.21
C GLU A 291 -18.35 3.49 0.17
N GLU A 292 -17.08 3.25 0.49
CA GLU A 292 -16.14 4.33 0.82
C GLU A 292 -15.85 5.23 -0.39
N ALA A 293 -15.79 4.67 -1.60
CA ALA A 293 -15.67 5.45 -2.82
C ALA A 293 -16.86 6.39 -3.01
N GLN A 294 -18.08 5.95 -2.70
CA GLN A 294 -19.26 6.82 -2.71
C GLN A 294 -19.15 7.91 -1.65
N ASN A 295 -18.73 7.56 -0.43
CA ASN A 295 -18.56 8.53 0.66
C ASN A 295 -17.54 9.62 0.30
N PHE A 296 -16.37 9.25 -0.22
CA PHE A 296 -15.34 10.22 -0.60
C PHE A 296 -15.77 11.12 -1.75
N ASP A 297 -16.57 10.62 -2.69
CA ASP A 297 -17.11 11.43 -3.78
C ASP A 297 -18.08 12.50 -3.26
N THR A 298 -18.98 12.13 -2.34
CA THR A 298 -19.91 13.08 -1.70
C THR A 298 -19.22 14.14 -0.84
N LEU A 299 -18.03 13.86 -0.32
CA LEU A 299 -17.23 14.81 0.45
C LEU A 299 -16.39 15.74 -0.44
N SER A 300 -16.12 15.33 -1.69
CA SER A 300 -15.20 16.03 -2.60
C SER A 300 -15.93 17.00 -3.56
N THR A 301 -17.23 16.80 -3.78
CA THR A 301 -18.02 17.51 -4.80
C THR A 301 -18.85 18.65 -4.20
N ASP A 302 -18.33 19.87 -4.28
CA ASP A 302 -19.16 21.09 -4.38
C ASP A 302 -19.58 21.37 -5.84
N ASP A 303 -18.96 20.69 -6.82
CA ASP A 303 -19.14 20.91 -8.26
C ASP A 303 -19.48 19.59 -9.00
N PRO A 304 -20.66 19.45 -9.63
CA PRO A 304 -21.11 18.20 -10.26
C PRO A 304 -20.35 17.80 -11.55
N GLN A 305 -19.37 18.57 -12.02
CA GLN A 305 -18.52 18.18 -13.16
C GLN A 305 -17.32 17.29 -12.77
N ASP A 306 -17.01 17.16 -11.47
CA ASP A 306 -15.87 16.42 -10.93
C ASP A 306 -16.28 15.10 -10.25
N GLU A 307 -17.41 14.48 -10.64
CA GLU A 307 -17.79 13.14 -10.13
C GLU A 307 -16.67 12.13 -10.44
N MET A 308 -15.99 11.67 -9.38
CA MET A 308 -14.89 10.72 -9.47
C MET A 308 -15.37 9.29 -9.26
N TYR A 309 -16.55 9.12 -8.65
CA TYR A 309 -17.24 7.84 -8.54
C TYR A 309 -17.98 7.48 -9.83
N ASN A 310 -17.81 6.24 -10.29
CA ASN A 310 -18.55 5.72 -11.43
C ASN A 310 -19.08 4.31 -11.15
N GLU A 311 -20.38 4.22 -10.93
CA GLU A 311 -21.11 2.97 -10.64
C GLU A 311 -20.89 1.89 -11.72
N ASN A 312 -20.82 2.28 -13.00
CA ASN A 312 -20.63 1.31 -14.09
C ASN A 312 -19.23 0.68 -14.05
N LEU A 313 -18.21 1.46 -13.71
CA LEU A 313 -16.84 0.94 -13.56
C LEU A 313 -16.75 -0.03 -12.38
N TRP A 314 -17.42 0.27 -11.26
CA TRP A 314 -17.50 -0.63 -10.12
C TRP A 314 -18.21 -1.94 -10.43
N ARG A 315 -19.30 -1.90 -11.21
CA ARG A 315 -20.00 -3.12 -11.66
C ARG A 315 -19.15 -3.99 -12.58
N GLN A 316 -18.28 -3.39 -13.40
CA GLN A 316 -17.39 -4.10 -14.31
C GLN A 316 -16.11 -4.60 -13.62
N LEU A 317 -15.74 -4.03 -12.48
CA LEU A 317 -14.48 -4.34 -11.82
C LEU A 317 -14.30 -5.85 -11.51
N PRO A 318 -15.28 -6.60 -10.97
CA PRO A 318 -15.09 -8.02 -10.66
C PRO A 318 -14.70 -8.87 -11.88
N ILE A 319 -15.30 -8.63 -13.05
CA ILE A 319 -14.99 -9.39 -14.26
C ILE A 319 -13.60 -9.01 -14.80
N LEU A 320 -13.23 -7.73 -14.73
CA LEU A 320 -11.90 -7.26 -15.12
C LEU A 320 -10.81 -7.85 -14.23
N LEU A 321 -11.04 -7.90 -12.91
CA LEU A 321 -10.11 -8.52 -11.96
C LEU A 321 -9.99 -10.02 -12.24
N TYR A 322 -11.11 -10.72 -12.47
CA TYR A 322 -11.10 -12.16 -12.75
C TYR A 322 -10.21 -12.50 -13.96
N ILE A 323 -10.37 -11.78 -15.07
CA ILE A 323 -9.58 -11.98 -16.29
C ILE A 323 -8.09 -11.69 -16.03
N ASN A 324 -7.78 -10.58 -15.35
CA ASN A 324 -6.39 -10.19 -15.13
C ASN A 324 -5.67 -11.12 -14.14
N VAL A 325 -6.38 -11.64 -13.14
CA VAL A 325 -5.85 -12.66 -12.23
C VAL A 325 -5.58 -13.96 -12.99
N LEU A 326 -6.54 -14.45 -13.79
CA LEU A 326 -6.35 -15.65 -14.63
C LEU A 326 -5.13 -15.54 -15.56
N LYS A 327 -4.96 -14.37 -16.19
CA LYS A 327 -3.79 -14.14 -17.04
C LYS A 327 -2.50 -14.19 -16.23
N THR A 328 -2.48 -13.50 -15.09
CA THR A 328 -1.28 -13.38 -14.26
C THR A 328 -0.88 -14.72 -13.64
N SER A 329 -1.85 -15.57 -13.29
CA SER A 329 -1.59 -16.93 -12.78
C SER A 329 -1.13 -17.89 -13.87
N ASN A 330 -1.66 -17.79 -15.10
CA ASN A 330 -1.30 -18.68 -16.21
C ASN A 330 0.07 -18.37 -16.84
N GLU A 331 0.54 -17.12 -16.79
CA GLU A 331 1.80 -16.71 -17.43
C GLU A 331 3.06 -17.26 -16.73
N THR A 332 2.95 -17.85 -15.52
CA THR A 332 4.16 -18.16 -14.73
C THR A 332 3.95 -19.22 -13.66
N TYR A 333 5.00 -19.97 -13.36
CA TYR A 333 5.04 -20.87 -12.20
C TYR A 333 5.03 -20.04 -10.91
N ILE A 334 3.86 -19.88 -10.30
CA ILE A 334 3.74 -19.35 -8.94
C ILE A 334 3.95 -20.55 -8.01
N VAL A 335 4.97 -20.48 -7.15
CA VAL A 335 5.30 -21.57 -6.21
C VAL A 335 4.16 -21.86 -5.22
N ASP A 336 3.24 -20.91 -5.07
CA ASP A 336 2.07 -20.95 -4.19
C ASP A 336 0.82 -20.49 -4.97
N SER A 337 0.21 -21.39 -5.75
CA SER A 337 -0.98 -21.07 -6.57
C SER A 337 -2.24 -20.85 -5.74
N GLU A 338 -2.21 -21.15 -4.44
CA GLU A 338 -3.38 -21.12 -3.55
C GLU A 338 -4.01 -19.72 -3.44
N VAL A 339 -3.20 -18.65 -3.44
CA VAL A 339 -3.71 -17.28 -3.30
C VAL A 339 -4.43 -16.81 -4.56
N PRO A 340 -3.85 -16.89 -5.78
CA PRO A 340 -4.59 -16.61 -7.02
C PRO A 340 -5.87 -17.44 -7.15
N ASP A 341 -5.84 -18.74 -6.82
CA ASP A 341 -7.01 -19.62 -6.90
C ASP A 341 -8.13 -19.17 -5.94
N THR A 342 -7.76 -18.77 -4.72
CA THR A 342 -8.71 -18.21 -3.74
C THR A 342 -9.36 -16.93 -4.28
N ILE A 343 -8.57 -16.03 -4.85
CA ILE A 343 -9.07 -14.79 -5.45
C ILE A 343 -10.05 -15.08 -6.59
N LEU A 344 -9.70 -16.02 -7.48
CA LEU A 344 -10.55 -16.42 -8.61
C LEU A 344 -11.87 -17.02 -8.13
N ASN A 345 -11.84 -17.86 -7.08
CA ASN A 345 -13.04 -18.42 -6.49
C ASN A 345 -13.97 -17.34 -5.90
N ILE A 346 -13.42 -16.38 -5.16
CA ILE A 346 -14.21 -15.27 -4.61
C ILE A 346 -14.84 -14.44 -5.73
N LEU A 347 -14.04 -14.05 -6.73
CA LEU A 347 -14.50 -13.27 -7.89
C LEU A 347 -15.53 -14.03 -8.71
N GLY A 348 -15.30 -15.31 -8.99
CA GLY A 348 -16.25 -16.19 -9.69
C GLY A 348 -17.59 -16.26 -8.97
N SER A 349 -17.57 -16.47 -7.65
CA SER A 349 -18.80 -16.49 -6.84
C SER A 349 -19.56 -15.15 -6.88
N LYS A 350 -18.85 -14.01 -6.85
CA LYS A 350 -19.44 -12.67 -7.00
C LYS A 350 -20.05 -12.49 -8.38
N LEU A 351 -19.37 -12.92 -9.44
CA LEU A 351 -19.86 -12.83 -10.82
C LEU A 351 -21.14 -13.65 -11.03
N THR A 352 -21.18 -14.90 -10.55
CA THR A 352 -22.37 -15.75 -10.64
C THR A 352 -23.56 -15.15 -9.89
N ARG A 353 -23.33 -14.49 -8.75
CA ARG A 353 -24.38 -13.78 -8.00
C ARG A 353 -24.86 -12.52 -8.72
N MET A 354 -23.96 -11.76 -9.35
CA MET A 354 -24.29 -10.53 -10.05
C MET A 354 -25.03 -10.79 -11.37
N ASN A 355 -24.69 -11.88 -12.06
CA ASN A 355 -25.35 -12.25 -13.30
C ASN A 355 -25.37 -13.79 -13.45
N PRO A 356 -26.55 -14.44 -13.46
CA PRO A 356 -26.70 -15.88 -13.63
C PRO A 356 -26.09 -16.43 -14.93
N PHE A 357 -25.83 -15.55 -15.91
CA PHE A 357 -25.13 -15.90 -17.13
C PHE A 357 -23.66 -16.32 -16.88
N PHE A 358 -23.00 -15.82 -15.83
CA PHE A 358 -21.68 -16.31 -15.43
C PHE A 358 -21.82 -17.54 -14.52
N ASP A 359 -22.43 -18.60 -15.04
CA ASP A 359 -22.49 -19.89 -14.35
C ASP A 359 -21.12 -20.60 -14.37
N GLU A 360 -20.98 -21.67 -13.59
CA GLU A 360 -19.72 -22.43 -13.49
C GLU A 360 -19.21 -22.92 -14.86
N LYS A 361 -20.11 -23.24 -15.80
CA LYS A 361 -19.73 -23.70 -17.14
C LYS A 361 -19.13 -22.57 -17.96
N ILE A 362 -19.69 -21.37 -17.91
CA ILE A 362 -19.18 -20.21 -18.65
C ILE A 362 -17.86 -19.74 -18.04
N LEU A 363 -17.71 -19.78 -16.71
CA LEU A 363 -16.42 -19.49 -16.05
C LEU A 363 -15.36 -20.53 -16.40
N GLN A 364 -15.72 -21.82 -16.47
CA GLN A 364 -14.82 -22.89 -16.89
C GLN A 364 -14.47 -22.80 -18.38
N MET A 365 -15.40 -22.38 -19.25
CA MET A 365 -15.11 -22.07 -20.64
C MET A 365 -14.19 -20.85 -20.76
N LEU A 366 -14.38 -19.83 -19.92
CA LEU A 366 -13.52 -18.65 -19.88
C LEU A 366 -12.09 -19.02 -19.48
N ASP A 367 -11.95 -19.83 -18.43
CA ASP A 367 -10.67 -20.34 -17.94
C ASP A 367 -9.96 -21.12 -19.06
N ASN A 368 -10.61 -22.16 -19.60
CA ASN A 368 -10.10 -22.94 -20.73
C ASN A 368 -9.74 -22.09 -21.96
N HIS A 369 -10.53 -21.07 -22.26
CA HIS A 369 -10.29 -20.20 -23.41
C HIS A 369 -9.13 -19.23 -23.14
N LEU A 370 -8.97 -18.73 -21.92
CA LEU A 370 -7.90 -17.83 -21.51
C LEU A 370 -6.56 -18.54 -21.33
N THR A 371 -6.55 -19.80 -20.87
CA THR A 371 -5.36 -20.65 -20.88
C THR A 371 -4.83 -20.85 -22.32
N ASN A 372 -5.73 -20.81 -23.31
CA ASN A 372 -5.42 -21.01 -24.72
C ASN A 372 -5.32 -19.71 -25.55
N ALA A 373 -5.78 -18.57 -25.02
CA ALA A 373 -5.80 -17.29 -25.73
C ALA A 373 -4.42 -16.63 -25.69
N LYS A 374 -4.00 -16.04 -26.81
CA LYS A 374 -2.67 -15.42 -26.92
C LYS A 374 -2.66 -13.96 -26.48
N THR A 375 -3.80 -13.27 -26.40
CA THR A 375 -3.86 -11.85 -26.00
C THR A 375 -5.14 -11.44 -25.23
N VAL A 376 -5.01 -10.40 -24.39
CA VAL A 376 -6.12 -9.79 -23.60
C VAL A 376 -7.21 -9.21 -24.50
N ASN A 377 -6.85 -8.68 -25.67
CA ASN A 377 -7.81 -8.08 -26.60
C ASN A 377 -8.72 -9.14 -27.27
N GLU A 378 -8.26 -10.38 -27.45
CA GLU A 378 -9.10 -11.48 -27.92
C GLU A 378 -10.12 -11.91 -26.85
N ALA A 379 -9.70 -11.94 -25.59
CA ALA A 379 -10.57 -12.26 -24.47
C ALA A 379 -11.58 -11.15 -24.16
N ILE A 380 -11.14 -9.88 -24.17
CA ILE A 380 -12.03 -8.71 -24.05
C ILE A 380 -12.95 -8.63 -25.28
N GLY A 381 -12.47 -8.96 -26.48
CA GLY A 381 -13.29 -9.05 -27.68
C GLY A 381 -14.38 -10.12 -27.57
N TRP A 382 -14.04 -11.31 -27.09
CA TRP A 382 -15.01 -12.37 -26.81
C TRP A 382 -15.99 -11.97 -25.70
N LEU A 383 -15.51 -11.37 -24.61
CA LEU A 383 -16.32 -10.83 -23.52
C LEU A 383 -17.16 -9.62 -23.93
N SER A 384 -16.76 -8.86 -24.95
CA SER A 384 -17.52 -7.72 -25.49
C SER A 384 -18.81 -8.14 -26.19
N HIS A 385 -18.94 -9.42 -26.56
CA HIS A 385 -20.23 -9.99 -26.95
C HIS A 385 -21.18 -10.21 -25.77
N PHE A 386 -20.66 -10.26 -24.54
CA PHE A 386 -21.41 -10.47 -23.30
C PHE A 386 -21.55 -9.18 -22.45
N LEU A 387 -20.66 -8.19 -22.62
CA LEU A 387 -20.71 -6.87 -21.98
C LEU A 387 -22.03 -6.09 -22.17
N PRO A 388 -22.76 -6.16 -23.31
CA PRO A 388 -24.07 -5.53 -23.46
C PRO A 388 -25.11 -6.02 -22.45
N PHE A 389 -24.95 -7.23 -21.89
CA PHE A 389 -25.83 -7.76 -20.84
C PHE A 389 -25.46 -7.25 -19.44
N LEU A 390 -24.25 -6.72 -19.24
CA LEU A 390 -23.80 -6.11 -17.99
C LEU A 390 -24.16 -4.61 -17.90
N SER A 391 -24.34 -3.93 -19.04
CA SER A 391 -24.78 -2.53 -19.09
C SER A 391 -26.31 -2.35 -19.08
N ASN A 392 -27.09 -3.40 -19.32
CA ASN A 392 -28.55 -3.33 -19.53
C ASN A 392 -29.41 -4.05 -18.47
N THR A 393 -28.96 -4.17 -17.22
CA THR A 393 -29.87 -4.57 -16.12
C THR A 393 -30.59 -3.36 -15.51
N GLY A 394 -31.11 -2.49 -16.38
CA GLY A 394 -32.08 -1.45 -16.05
C GLY A 394 -33.48 -1.92 -16.46
N THR A 395 -34.25 -2.37 -15.46
CA THR A 395 -35.69 -2.68 -15.46
C THR A 395 -36.18 -3.89 -16.28
N PRO A 396 -36.94 -4.83 -15.67
CA PRO A 396 -37.84 -5.68 -16.43
C PRO A 396 -39.01 -4.80 -16.89
N LYS A 397 -39.17 -4.62 -18.20
CA LYS A 397 -40.47 -4.21 -18.73
C LYS A 397 -41.29 -5.47 -18.96
N LEU A 398 -42.45 -5.49 -18.31
CA LEU A 398 -43.56 -6.45 -18.46
C LEU A 398 -43.88 -6.73 -19.94
#